data_AF-A0A4Q9JSZ4-F1
#
_entry.id   AF-A0A4Q9JSZ4-F1
#
_cell.length_a   1.000
_cell.length_b   1.000
_cell.length_c   1.000
_cell.angle_alpha   90.00
_cell.angle_beta   90.00
_cell.angle_gamma   90.00
#
_symmetry.space_group_name_H-M   'P 1'
#
loop_
_entity.id
_entity.type
_entity.pdbx_description
1 polymer ?
#
loop_
_entity_poly.entity_id
_entity_poly.type
_entity_poly.pdbx_seq_one_letter_code
_entity_poly.pdbx_strand_id
1 'polypeptide(L)'
;MRDEFLEYDFYRLIRKLLKNYNKKDIFLRSNPSLKHPNKEIEAIKFNKKNQKILIEIIVNFIGLQGSTSQLPSYMLDKLSRSQNSSEWTLFFDFFNHYILWLFFESKNLRNYARSFKEDFSDTLSRILFSLLGIENNNIAKKYLQFAPLLLSFRRPKYYIEKALESNFNLYNKISIIENIPHQITIPSYEKNKLGSKNNILGNNLILGKKITSYNSKIAIYIKNIEYEQALNFFPGKKSYQELKESIVFLTNNEFDTDLYLKIKYNKKMSFTLGDKSSSKLGLAKILKKPKNSYSFIYTKL
;
A
#
# COMPACT_ATOMS: atom_id res chain seq x y z
N MET A 1 23.63 -16.13 23.30
CA MET A 1 23.83 -15.01 22.36
C MET A 1 24.84 -15.25 21.24
N ARG A 2 26.10 -15.71 21.45
CA ARG A 2 27.06 -15.90 20.33
C ARG A 2 26.77 -17.13 19.45
N ASP A 3 26.33 -18.24 20.04
CA ASP A 3 26.12 -19.49 19.29
C ASP A 3 24.76 -19.57 18.56
N GLU A 4 23.76 -18.83 19.02
CA GLU A 4 22.44 -18.77 18.36
C GLU A 4 22.53 -18.22 16.93
N PHE A 5 23.51 -17.37 16.61
CA PHE A 5 23.63 -16.76 15.28
C PHE A 5 24.14 -17.72 14.19
N LEU A 6 24.73 -18.86 14.57
CA LEU A 6 25.27 -19.86 13.64
C LEU A 6 24.19 -20.79 13.06
N GLU A 7 22.97 -20.77 13.61
CA GLU A 7 21.81 -21.49 13.08
C GLU A 7 21.01 -20.67 12.05
N TYR A 8 21.35 -19.40 11.88
CA TYR A 8 20.66 -18.55 10.91
C TYR A 8 21.26 -18.70 9.51
N ASP A 9 20.40 -18.76 8.50
CA ASP A 9 20.80 -18.55 7.10
C ASP A 9 21.53 -17.20 6.95
N PHE A 10 22.51 -17.15 6.04
CA PHE A 10 23.30 -15.94 5.75
C PHE A 10 22.43 -14.70 5.57
N TYR A 11 21.35 -14.84 4.81
CA TYR A 11 20.43 -13.74 4.52
C TYR A 11 19.70 -13.23 5.79
N ARG A 12 19.23 -14.14 6.63
CA ARG A 12 18.50 -13.79 7.86
C ARG A 12 19.43 -13.12 8.87
N LEU A 13 20.68 -13.57 8.94
CA LEU A 13 21.72 -12.95 9.76
C LEU A 13 21.99 -11.51 9.34
N ILE A 14 22.32 -11.27 8.07
CA ILE A 14 22.63 -9.92 7.55
C ILE A 14 21.46 -8.97 7.78
N ARG A 15 20.22 -9.41 7.54
CA ARG A 15 19.03 -8.58 7.76
C ARG A 15 18.86 -8.20 9.24
N LYS A 16 19.15 -9.12 10.17
CA LYS A 16 19.10 -8.85 11.61
C LYS A 16 20.20 -7.88 12.04
N LEU A 17 21.41 -8.02 11.49
CA LEU A 17 22.52 -7.11 11.76
C LEU A 17 22.27 -5.70 11.21
N LEU A 18 21.72 -5.57 10.00
CA LEU A 18 21.38 -4.27 9.39
C LEU A 18 20.28 -3.50 10.14
N LYS A 19 19.53 -4.13 11.06
CA LYS A 19 18.62 -3.42 11.96
C LYS A 19 19.34 -2.68 13.09
N ASN A 20 20.50 -3.19 13.51
CA ASN A 20 21.21 -2.72 14.70
C ASN A 20 22.53 -2.01 14.37
N TYR A 21 23.12 -2.30 13.20
CA TYR A 21 24.44 -1.84 12.79
C TYR A 21 24.42 -1.29 11.36
N ASN A 22 25.32 -0.36 11.07
CA ASN A 22 25.45 0.18 9.72
C ASN A 22 26.15 -0.81 8.77
N LYS A 23 25.83 -0.74 7.49
CA LYS A 23 26.46 -1.57 6.44
C LYS A 23 28.00 -1.49 6.45
N LYS A 24 28.55 -0.30 6.74
CA LYS A 24 30.00 -0.03 6.76
C LYS A 24 30.74 -0.76 7.89
N ASP A 25 30.02 -1.17 8.93
CA ASP A 25 30.57 -1.82 10.12
C ASP A 25 30.62 -3.35 9.98
N ILE A 26 30.03 -3.90 8.91
CA ILE A 26 29.91 -5.34 8.67
C ILE A 26 30.86 -5.73 7.54
N PHE A 27 31.84 -6.57 7.84
CA PHE A 27 32.82 -7.07 6.88
C PHE A 27 32.56 -8.54 6.57
N LEU A 28 32.27 -8.84 5.30
CA LEU A 28 32.00 -10.20 4.82
C LEU A 28 33.28 -10.82 4.24
N ARG A 29 33.64 -12.02 4.68
CA ARG A 29 34.83 -12.76 4.27
C ARG A 29 34.45 -14.17 3.82
N SER A 30 35.23 -14.73 2.91
CA SER A 30 35.15 -16.16 2.58
C SER A 30 36.10 -16.94 3.48
N ASN A 31 35.73 -18.14 3.88
CA ASN A 31 36.65 -19.04 4.57
C ASN A 31 37.80 -19.44 3.64
N PRO A 32 39.07 -19.23 4.02
CA PRO A 32 40.21 -19.67 3.23
C PRO A 32 40.48 -21.19 3.33
N SER A 33 39.80 -21.91 4.23
CA SER A 33 40.02 -23.34 4.41
C SER A 33 39.56 -24.15 3.19
N LEU A 34 40.35 -25.16 2.82
CA LEU A 34 40.00 -26.16 1.80
C LEU A 34 39.13 -27.29 2.37
N LYS A 35 38.75 -27.22 3.64
CA LYS A 35 37.86 -28.22 4.27
C LYS A 35 36.47 -28.15 3.66
N HIS A 36 35.78 -29.28 3.65
CA HIS A 36 34.37 -29.33 3.28
C HIS A 36 33.55 -28.50 4.27
N PRO A 37 32.69 -27.60 3.79
CA PRO A 37 31.92 -26.74 4.66
C PRO A 37 30.74 -27.51 5.27
N ASN A 38 30.57 -27.38 6.59
CA ASN A 38 29.45 -28.01 7.30
C ASN A 38 28.21 -27.10 7.39
N LYS A 39 28.41 -25.77 7.27
CA LYS A 39 27.36 -24.74 7.38
C LYS A 39 27.67 -23.58 6.43
N GLU A 40 26.64 -22.81 6.06
CA GLU A 40 26.79 -21.60 5.23
C GLU A 40 27.68 -20.53 5.90
N ILE A 41 27.56 -20.40 7.23
CA ILE A 41 28.28 -19.43 8.04
C ILE A 41 29.23 -20.20 8.96
N GLU A 42 30.51 -19.89 8.87
CA GLU A 42 31.55 -20.53 9.69
C GLU A 42 31.64 -19.88 11.07
N ALA A 43 31.78 -18.56 11.10
CA ALA A 43 32.04 -17.82 12.32
C ALA A 43 31.63 -16.35 12.19
N ILE A 44 31.28 -15.77 13.33
CA ILE A 44 30.96 -14.34 13.45
C ILE A 44 31.88 -13.78 14.53
N LYS A 45 32.76 -12.85 14.15
CA LYS A 45 33.70 -12.21 15.07
C LYS A 45 33.30 -10.75 15.29
N PHE A 46 33.07 -10.40 16.55
CA PHE A 46 32.78 -9.03 16.95
C PHE A 46 34.06 -8.39 17.48
N ASN A 47 34.69 -7.53 16.68
CA ASN A 47 35.90 -6.80 17.02
C ASN A 47 35.54 -5.37 17.45
N LYS A 48 35.74 -5.05 18.74
CA LYS A 48 35.62 -3.68 19.24
C LYS A 48 37.01 -3.04 19.24
N LYS A 49 37.31 -2.18 18.25
CA LYS A 49 38.53 -1.37 18.23
C LYS A 49 38.15 0.11 18.13
N ASN A 50 38.70 0.93 19.02
CA ASN A 50 38.56 2.40 19.03
C ASN A 50 37.10 2.89 18.83
N GLN A 51 36.20 2.47 19.71
CA GLN A 51 34.77 2.85 19.73
C GLN A 51 33.93 2.45 18.49
N LYS A 52 34.53 1.82 17.47
CA LYS A 52 33.82 1.24 16.32
C LYS A 52 33.68 -0.27 16.51
N ILE A 53 32.49 -0.78 16.26
CA ILE A 53 32.17 -2.21 16.31
C ILE A 53 32.34 -2.74 14.89
N LEU A 54 33.37 -3.54 14.63
CA LEU A 54 33.53 -4.26 13.36
C LEU A 54 33.00 -5.68 13.53
N ILE A 55 32.08 -6.07 12.66
CA ILE A 55 31.47 -7.40 12.65
C ILE A 55 32.01 -8.13 11.43
N GLU A 56 32.89 -9.10 11.66
CA GLU A 56 33.41 -9.97 10.60
C GLU A 56 32.55 -11.23 10.52
N ILE A 57 32.03 -11.51 9.33
CA ILE A 57 31.23 -12.70 9.04
C ILE A 57 31.99 -13.54 8.04
N ILE A 58 32.31 -14.78 8.42
CA ILE A 58 33.02 -15.73 7.56
C ILE A 58 31.99 -16.69 6.98
N VAL A 59 31.90 -16.73 5.65
CA VAL A 59 30.97 -17.59 4.92
C VAL A 59 31.70 -18.65 4.10
N ASN A 60 30.98 -19.72 3.79
CA ASN A 60 31.53 -20.92 3.18
C ASN A 60 30.96 -21.25 1.79
N PHE A 61 29.96 -20.51 1.30
CA PHE A 61 29.23 -20.89 0.09
C PHE A 61 29.67 -20.14 -1.18
N ILE A 62 30.36 -19.01 -1.04
CA ILE A 62 30.85 -18.24 -2.18
C ILE A 62 32.10 -17.45 -1.79
N GLY A 63 33.11 -17.49 -2.64
CA GLY A 63 34.33 -16.73 -2.47
C GLY A 63 35.44 -17.15 -3.43
N LEU A 64 36.41 -16.27 -3.61
CA LEU A 64 37.59 -16.46 -4.45
C LEU A 64 38.68 -17.29 -3.75
N GLN A 65 38.48 -17.65 -2.48
CA GLN A 65 39.41 -18.44 -1.68
C GLN A 65 38.66 -19.57 -0.95
N GLY A 66 39.39 -20.63 -0.60
CA GLY A 66 38.85 -21.81 0.07
C GLY A 66 38.26 -22.85 -0.89
N SER A 67 37.51 -23.79 -0.32
CA SER A 67 36.97 -24.96 -1.04
C SER A 67 35.96 -24.62 -2.15
N THR A 68 35.33 -23.44 -2.10
CA THR A 68 34.38 -22.96 -3.11
C THR A 68 35.01 -22.05 -4.18
N SER A 69 36.33 -21.89 -4.18
CA SER A 69 37.00 -21.01 -5.12
C SER A 69 36.93 -21.55 -6.56
N GLN A 70 36.69 -20.65 -7.50
CA GLN A 70 36.78 -20.90 -8.94
C GLN A 70 38.13 -20.44 -9.53
N LEU A 71 39.08 -20.04 -8.68
CA LEU A 71 40.41 -19.67 -9.17
C LEU A 71 41.12 -20.88 -9.78
N PRO A 72 41.98 -20.66 -10.79
CA PRO A 72 42.84 -21.70 -11.33
C PRO A 72 43.63 -22.41 -10.21
N SER A 73 43.77 -23.74 -10.32
CA SER A 73 44.42 -24.58 -9.31
C SER A 73 45.84 -24.12 -8.96
N TYR A 74 46.60 -23.60 -9.93
CA TYR A 74 47.95 -23.07 -9.69
C TYR A 74 47.97 -21.86 -8.75
N MET A 75 46.91 -21.02 -8.76
CA MET A 75 46.81 -19.87 -7.86
C MET A 75 46.48 -20.33 -6.44
N LEU A 76 45.57 -21.29 -6.32
CA LEU A 76 45.20 -21.89 -5.03
C LEU A 76 46.39 -22.58 -4.36
N ASP A 77 47.20 -23.30 -5.15
CA ASP A 77 48.42 -23.94 -4.65
C ASP A 77 49.44 -22.90 -4.16
N LYS A 78 49.66 -21.81 -4.93
CA LYS A 78 50.51 -20.69 -4.49
C LYS A 78 50.02 -20.03 -3.20
N LEU A 79 48.71 -19.83 -3.07
CA LEU A 79 48.12 -19.27 -1.85
C LEU A 79 48.34 -20.18 -0.64
N SER A 80 48.17 -21.50 -0.82
CA SER A 80 48.36 -22.49 0.24
C SER A 80 49.80 -22.59 0.75
N ARG A 81 50.79 -22.35 -0.13
CA ARG A 81 52.23 -22.44 0.17
C ARG A 81 52.85 -21.14 0.67
N SER A 82 52.17 -20.00 0.49
CA SER A 82 52.74 -18.69 0.82
C SER A 82 52.80 -18.44 2.33
N GLN A 83 53.98 -18.11 2.86
CA GLN A 83 54.16 -17.66 4.26
C GLN A 83 53.55 -16.26 4.48
N ASN A 84 53.50 -15.43 3.43
CA ASN A 84 52.77 -14.14 3.38
C ASN A 84 51.30 -14.31 2.96
N SER A 85 50.68 -15.43 3.33
CA SER A 85 49.27 -15.72 3.01
C SER A 85 48.31 -14.60 3.45
N SER A 86 48.69 -13.80 4.44
CA SER A 86 47.90 -12.66 4.93
C SER A 86 47.63 -11.58 3.88
N GLU A 87 48.61 -11.18 3.08
CA GLU A 87 48.48 -10.06 2.13
C GLU A 87 47.53 -10.41 0.97
N TRP A 88 47.70 -11.60 0.39
CA TRP A 88 46.82 -12.09 -0.66
C TRP A 88 45.42 -12.41 -0.15
N THR A 89 45.29 -12.95 1.07
CA THR A 89 43.98 -13.17 1.70
C THR A 89 43.25 -11.85 1.90
N LEU A 90 43.94 -10.79 2.35
CA LEU A 90 43.35 -9.46 2.49
C LEU A 90 42.93 -8.87 1.14
N PHE A 91 43.71 -9.07 0.08
CA PHE A 91 43.35 -8.67 -1.27
C PHE A 91 42.07 -9.38 -1.74
N PHE A 92 42.00 -10.71 -1.62
CA PHE A 92 40.79 -11.46 -2.01
C PHE A 92 39.59 -11.14 -1.12
N ASP A 93 39.82 -10.88 0.17
CA ASP A 93 38.77 -10.46 1.10
C ASP A 93 38.12 -9.14 0.69
N PHE A 94 38.90 -8.20 0.14
CA PHE A 94 38.34 -6.98 -0.44
C PHE A 94 37.30 -7.33 -1.52
N PHE A 95 37.64 -8.15 -2.52
CA PHE A 95 36.70 -8.55 -3.57
C PHE A 95 35.53 -9.39 -3.05
N ASN A 96 35.83 -10.37 -2.19
CA ASN A 96 34.82 -11.23 -1.57
C ASN A 96 33.78 -10.41 -0.81
N HIS A 97 34.20 -9.39 -0.08
CA HIS A 97 33.30 -8.48 0.61
C HIS A 97 32.28 -7.84 -0.34
N TYR A 98 32.73 -7.28 -1.46
CA TYR A 98 31.84 -6.66 -2.44
C TYR A 98 30.94 -7.69 -3.13
N ILE A 99 31.48 -8.84 -3.55
CA ILE A 99 30.73 -9.90 -4.21
C ILE A 99 29.61 -10.41 -3.30
N LEU A 100 29.91 -10.61 -2.01
CA LEU A 100 28.93 -11.04 -1.01
C LEU A 100 27.82 -10.01 -0.78
N TRP A 101 28.18 -8.73 -0.75
CA TRP A 101 27.18 -7.66 -0.67
C TRP A 101 26.30 -7.60 -1.92
N LEU A 102 26.89 -7.70 -3.12
CA LEU A 102 26.15 -7.73 -4.38
C LEU A 102 25.23 -8.94 -4.45
N PHE A 103 25.69 -10.10 -3.98
CA PHE A 103 24.87 -11.30 -3.86
C PHE A 103 23.67 -11.09 -2.93
N PHE A 104 23.90 -10.50 -1.74
CA PHE A 104 22.84 -10.17 -0.79
C PHE A 104 21.80 -9.20 -1.40
N GLU A 105 22.27 -8.13 -2.06
CA GLU A 105 21.42 -7.13 -2.69
C GLU A 105 20.63 -7.67 -3.90
N SER A 106 21.26 -8.48 -4.74
CA SER A 106 20.59 -9.14 -5.87
C SER A 106 19.47 -10.07 -5.37
N LYS A 107 19.74 -10.85 -4.31
CA LYS A 107 18.73 -11.72 -3.68
C LYS A 107 17.58 -10.93 -3.05
N ASN A 108 17.84 -9.72 -2.53
CA ASN A 108 16.80 -8.80 -2.05
C ASN A 108 15.89 -8.32 -3.18
N LEU A 109 16.48 -7.86 -4.28
CA LEU A 109 15.74 -7.29 -5.41
C LEU A 109 14.82 -8.32 -6.07
N ARG A 110 15.24 -9.59 -6.15
CA ARG A 110 14.45 -10.64 -6.80
C ARG A 110 13.34 -11.22 -5.92
N ASN A 111 13.42 -11.07 -4.59
CA ASN A 111 12.48 -11.72 -3.66
C ASN A 111 11.69 -10.68 -2.86
N TYR A 112 10.53 -10.26 -3.37
CA TYR A 112 9.66 -9.30 -2.70
C TYR A 112 9.32 -9.71 -1.26
N ALA A 113 8.89 -10.95 -1.04
CA ALA A 113 8.53 -11.46 0.29
C ALA A 113 9.67 -11.32 1.32
N ARG A 114 10.93 -11.35 0.88
CA ARG A 114 12.09 -11.20 1.75
C ARG A 114 12.46 -9.73 2.00
N SER A 115 12.32 -8.88 0.99
CA SER A 115 12.58 -7.44 1.10
C SER A 115 11.42 -6.67 1.78
N PHE A 116 10.23 -7.26 1.83
CA PHE A 116 9.02 -6.62 2.34
C PHE A 116 9.18 -6.10 3.77
N LYS A 117 8.71 -4.88 3.99
CA LYS A 117 8.59 -4.23 5.30
C LYS A 117 7.13 -3.83 5.50
N GLU A 118 6.61 -3.99 6.72
CA GLU A 118 5.20 -3.72 7.04
C GLU A 118 4.77 -2.26 6.81
N ASP A 119 5.73 -1.34 6.84
CA ASP A 119 5.52 0.09 6.55
C ASP A 119 5.61 0.44 5.05
N PHE A 120 5.83 -0.55 4.18
CA PHE A 120 6.03 -0.37 2.73
C PHE A 120 7.19 0.59 2.38
N SER A 121 8.15 0.74 3.30
CA SER A 121 9.35 1.56 3.10
C SER A 121 10.41 0.87 2.23
N ASP A 122 10.14 -0.34 1.74
CA ASP A 122 11.03 -1.05 0.84
C ASP A 122 11.00 -0.48 -0.59
N THR A 123 12.10 -0.67 -1.31
CA THR A 123 12.30 -0.11 -2.65
C THR A 123 11.30 -0.69 -3.66
N LEU A 124 11.02 -1.99 -3.58
CA LEU A 124 10.09 -2.67 -4.47
C LEU A 124 8.65 -2.19 -4.25
N SER A 125 8.20 -2.06 -3.00
CA SER A 125 6.87 -1.48 -2.68
C SER A 125 6.74 -0.06 -3.19
N ARG A 126 7.78 0.78 -3.03
CA ARG A 126 7.77 2.15 -3.58
C ARG A 126 7.62 2.17 -5.11
N ILE A 127 8.35 1.32 -5.82
CA ILE A 127 8.23 1.19 -7.28
C ILE A 127 6.81 0.74 -7.65
N LEU A 128 6.30 -0.29 -6.98
CA LEU A 128 4.94 -0.80 -7.21
C LEU A 128 3.89 0.28 -6.97
N PHE A 129 4.01 1.06 -5.90
CA PHE A 129 3.08 2.14 -5.58
C PHE A 129 3.13 3.26 -6.61
N SER A 130 4.34 3.62 -7.08
CA SER A 130 4.48 4.60 -8.17
C SER A 130 3.82 4.13 -9.46
N LEU A 131 3.89 2.83 -9.77
CA LEU A 131 3.22 2.24 -10.93
C LEU A 131 1.69 2.23 -10.77
N LEU A 132 1.20 1.99 -9.55
CA LEU A 132 -0.22 1.99 -9.22
C LEU A 132 -0.81 3.41 -9.02
N GLY A 133 0.02 4.46 -9.06
CA GLY A 133 -0.41 5.82 -8.72
C GLY A 133 -0.83 6.00 -7.26
N ILE A 134 -0.30 5.19 -6.34
CA ILE A 134 -0.64 5.26 -4.91
C ILE A 134 0.43 6.08 -4.19
N GLU A 135 0.05 7.24 -3.66
CA GLU A 135 0.95 8.08 -2.88
C GLU A 135 0.91 7.76 -1.38
N ASN A 136 -0.26 7.31 -0.90
CA ASN A 136 -0.51 7.09 0.52
C ASN A 136 -0.42 5.62 0.90
N ASN A 137 0.52 5.27 1.80
CA ASN A 137 0.68 3.91 2.32
C ASN A 137 -0.59 3.36 2.99
N ASN A 138 -1.41 4.21 3.60
CA ASN A 138 -2.68 3.81 4.22
C ASN A 138 -3.72 3.36 3.19
N ILE A 139 -3.77 4.02 2.02
CA ILE A 139 -4.62 3.63 0.90
C ILE A 139 -4.09 2.34 0.29
N ALA A 140 -2.77 2.22 0.13
CA ALA A 140 -2.13 1.01 -0.36
C ALA A 140 -2.49 -0.20 0.51
N LYS A 141 -2.35 -0.11 1.84
CA LYS A 141 -2.70 -1.18 2.78
C LYS A 141 -4.12 -1.73 2.56
N LYS A 142 -5.07 -0.86 2.22
CA LYS A 142 -6.49 -1.20 2.03
C LYS A 142 -6.77 -1.76 0.64
N TYR A 143 -6.15 -1.20 -0.41
CA TYR A 143 -6.54 -1.45 -1.80
C TYR A 143 -5.52 -2.24 -2.62
N LEU A 144 -4.35 -2.59 -2.07
CA LEU A 144 -3.34 -3.38 -2.78
C LEU A 144 -3.85 -4.76 -3.22
N GLN A 145 -4.78 -5.34 -2.46
CA GLN A 145 -5.47 -6.59 -2.86
C GLN A 145 -6.30 -6.44 -4.15
N PHE A 146 -6.67 -5.20 -4.50
CA PHE A 146 -7.33 -4.85 -5.76
C PHE A 146 -6.37 -4.19 -6.75
N ALA A 147 -5.06 -4.45 -6.66
CA ALA A 147 -4.08 -3.94 -7.63
C ALA A 147 -4.49 -4.14 -9.11
N PRO A 148 -5.11 -5.26 -9.53
CA PRO A 148 -5.59 -5.39 -10.91
C PRO A 148 -6.65 -4.35 -11.30
N LEU A 149 -7.54 -3.97 -10.38
CA LEU A 149 -8.52 -2.91 -10.60
C LEU A 149 -7.82 -1.55 -10.77
N LEU A 150 -6.77 -1.30 -9.98
CA LEU A 150 -6.02 -0.05 -10.01
C LEU A 150 -5.20 0.10 -11.30
N LEU A 151 -4.58 -0.99 -11.77
CA LEU A 151 -3.86 -1.02 -13.05
C LEU A 151 -4.79 -0.92 -14.26
N SER A 152 -6.04 -1.36 -14.12
CA SER A 152 -7.01 -1.30 -15.20
C SER A 152 -7.46 0.13 -15.46
N PHE A 153 -7.37 0.56 -16.72
CA PHE A 153 -8.00 1.79 -17.22
C PHE A 153 -9.52 1.74 -17.12
N ARG A 154 -10.10 0.54 -17.09
CA ARG A 154 -11.54 0.35 -16.89
C ARG A 154 -11.81 0.12 -15.41
N ARG A 155 -12.78 0.85 -14.85
CA ARG A 155 -13.21 0.72 -13.46
C ARG A 155 -14.64 0.18 -13.41
N PRO A 156 -14.82 -1.13 -13.69
CA PRO A 156 -16.14 -1.75 -13.66
C PRO A 156 -16.75 -1.66 -12.26
N LYS A 157 -18.01 -1.22 -12.19
CA LYS A 157 -18.80 -1.07 -10.97
C LYS A 157 -18.66 -2.24 -10.00
N TYR A 158 -18.79 -3.48 -10.49
CA TYR A 158 -18.73 -4.67 -9.65
C TYR A 158 -17.46 -4.76 -8.81
N TYR A 159 -16.30 -4.42 -9.39
CA TYR A 159 -15.03 -4.50 -8.69
C TYR A 159 -14.85 -3.33 -7.70
N ILE A 160 -15.38 -2.15 -8.02
CA ILE A 160 -15.40 -1.01 -7.08
C ILE A 160 -16.29 -1.35 -5.88
N GLU A 161 -17.47 -1.92 -6.11
CA GLU A 161 -18.35 -2.41 -5.05
C GLU A 161 -17.59 -3.40 -4.15
N LYS A 162 -16.95 -4.42 -4.72
CA LYS A 162 -16.17 -5.40 -3.94
C LYS A 162 -15.01 -4.77 -3.17
N ALA A 163 -14.34 -3.78 -3.76
CA ALA A 163 -13.29 -3.02 -3.10
C ALA A 163 -13.81 -2.29 -1.86
N LEU A 164 -14.92 -1.55 -2.00
CA LEU A 164 -15.56 -0.85 -0.90
C LEU A 164 -16.13 -1.82 0.16
N GLU A 165 -16.73 -2.93 -0.26
CA GLU A 165 -17.30 -3.93 0.65
C GLU A 165 -16.25 -4.51 1.59
N SER A 166 -15.07 -4.85 1.04
CA SER A 166 -13.96 -5.40 1.82
C SER A 166 -13.36 -4.37 2.79
N ASN A 167 -13.18 -3.11 2.36
CA ASN A 167 -12.56 -2.08 3.20
C ASN A 167 -13.47 -1.68 4.38
N PHE A 168 -14.79 -1.62 4.16
CA PHE A 168 -15.76 -1.22 5.18
C PHE A 168 -16.42 -2.38 5.93
N ASN A 169 -16.04 -3.64 5.66
CA ASN A 169 -16.69 -4.84 6.22
C ASN A 169 -18.21 -4.89 5.95
N LEU A 170 -18.64 -4.44 4.76
CA LEU A 170 -20.04 -4.33 4.33
C LEU A 170 -20.37 -5.33 3.21
N TYR A 171 -20.00 -6.60 3.40
CA TYR A 171 -20.19 -7.66 2.41
C TYR A 171 -21.62 -7.75 1.89
N ASN A 172 -21.78 -7.71 0.56
CA ASN A 172 -23.06 -7.75 -0.18
C ASN A 172 -24.08 -6.67 0.22
N LYS A 173 -23.62 -5.58 0.84
CA LYS A 173 -24.47 -4.45 1.25
C LYS A 173 -24.25 -3.22 0.38
N ILE A 174 -23.14 -3.10 -0.34
CA ILE A 174 -22.85 -1.91 -1.14
C ILE A 174 -23.30 -2.15 -2.58
N SER A 175 -23.92 -1.14 -3.18
CA SER A 175 -24.21 -1.13 -4.61
C SER A 175 -24.07 0.28 -5.16
N ILE A 176 -23.55 0.40 -6.38
CA ILE A 176 -23.40 1.67 -7.09
C ILE A 176 -24.58 1.83 -8.04
N ILE A 177 -25.28 2.95 -7.94
CA ILE A 177 -26.33 3.36 -8.86
C ILE A 177 -25.68 4.32 -9.86
N GLU A 178 -25.69 3.92 -11.12
CA GLU A 178 -25.10 4.66 -12.23
C GLU A 178 -26.15 5.58 -12.87
N ASN A 179 -25.67 6.58 -13.61
CA ASN A 179 -26.50 7.46 -14.45
C ASN A 179 -27.57 8.27 -13.71
N ILE A 180 -27.20 8.89 -12.59
CA ILE A 180 -28.16 9.64 -11.78
C ILE A 180 -28.38 11.04 -12.37
N PRO A 181 -29.64 11.47 -12.56
CA PRO A 181 -29.92 12.81 -13.05
C PRO A 181 -29.39 13.85 -12.06
N HIS A 182 -28.61 14.80 -12.56
CA HIS A 182 -28.18 15.95 -11.80
C HIS A 182 -28.17 17.22 -12.65
N GLN A 183 -28.45 18.35 -12.00
CA GLN A 183 -28.46 19.66 -12.66
C GLN A 183 -27.09 20.34 -12.53
N ILE A 184 -26.41 20.50 -13.66
CA ILE A 184 -25.17 21.28 -13.79
C ILE A 184 -25.53 22.74 -14.04
N THR A 185 -24.92 23.66 -13.31
CA THR A 185 -25.08 25.10 -13.56
C THR A 185 -24.23 25.53 -14.75
N ILE A 186 -24.86 26.22 -15.72
CA ILE A 186 -24.14 26.77 -16.87
C ILE A 186 -23.31 27.96 -16.39
N PRO A 187 -21.98 27.96 -16.64
CA PRO A 187 -21.13 29.06 -16.22
C PRO A 187 -21.48 30.35 -16.98
N SER A 188 -21.22 31.50 -16.38
CA SER A 188 -21.67 32.80 -16.90
C SER A 188 -21.17 33.13 -18.31
N TYR A 189 -19.99 32.61 -18.69
CA TYR A 189 -19.37 32.84 -20.00
C TYR A 189 -20.00 32.00 -21.13
N GLU A 190 -20.68 30.89 -20.81
CA GLU A 190 -21.41 30.03 -21.75
C GLU A 190 -22.89 30.38 -21.87
N LYS A 191 -23.38 31.32 -21.05
CA LYS A 191 -24.77 31.75 -21.14
C LYS A 191 -25.05 32.47 -22.45
N ASN A 192 -26.22 32.18 -23.00
CA ASN A 192 -26.71 32.85 -24.20
C ASN A 192 -26.89 34.34 -23.92
N LYS A 193 -26.56 35.16 -24.92
CA LYS A 193 -26.78 36.60 -24.91
C LYS A 193 -27.29 36.97 -26.28
N LEU A 194 -28.57 37.36 -26.35
CA LEU A 194 -29.26 37.67 -27.61
C LEU A 194 -28.39 38.54 -28.53
N GLY A 195 -28.29 38.16 -29.81
CA GLY A 195 -27.51 38.88 -30.82
C GLY A 195 -25.98 38.84 -30.67
N SER A 196 -25.42 38.16 -29.66
CA SER A 196 -23.96 38.12 -29.43
C SER A 196 -23.37 36.72 -29.22
N LYS A 197 -23.84 35.94 -28.24
CA LYS A 197 -23.25 34.64 -27.89
C LYS A 197 -24.32 33.54 -27.74
N ASN A 198 -24.01 32.34 -28.22
CA ASN A 198 -24.79 31.11 -28.05
C ASN A 198 -26.29 31.26 -28.41
N ASN A 199 -26.57 31.84 -29.59
CA ASN A 199 -27.94 32.15 -30.03
C ASN A 199 -28.40 31.35 -31.26
N ILE A 200 -27.61 30.39 -31.73
CA ILE A 200 -27.95 29.61 -32.92
C ILE A 200 -28.72 28.37 -32.47
N LEU A 201 -30.00 28.32 -32.83
CA LEU A 201 -30.88 27.20 -32.56
C LEU A 201 -30.32 25.93 -33.23
N GLY A 202 -30.34 24.80 -32.52
CA GLY A 202 -29.82 23.51 -33.01
C GLY A 202 -28.31 23.33 -32.85
N ASN A 203 -27.54 24.38 -32.63
CA ASN A 203 -26.08 24.29 -32.41
C ASN A 203 -25.67 24.59 -30.97
N ASN A 204 -25.90 25.82 -30.50
CA ASN A 204 -25.32 26.29 -29.23
C ASN A 204 -26.31 26.99 -28.29
N LEU A 205 -27.57 27.15 -28.71
CA LEU A 205 -28.61 27.73 -27.86
C LEU A 205 -29.08 26.72 -26.82
N ILE A 206 -28.75 26.98 -25.55
CA ILE A 206 -29.21 26.19 -24.39
C ILE A 206 -30.17 27.01 -23.54
N LEU A 207 -31.37 26.49 -23.28
CA LEU A 207 -32.38 27.22 -22.51
C LEU A 207 -32.11 27.13 -21.00
N GLY A 208 -32.26 28.27 -20.32
CA GLY A 208 -32.18 28.37 -18.87
C GLY A 208 -30.77 28.59 -18.32
N LYS A 209 -30.61 28.31 -17.03
CA LYS A 209 -29.33 28.50 -16.30
C LYS A 209 -28.67 27.17 -15.92
N LYS A 210 -29.30 26.04 -16.23
CA LYS A 210 -28.92 24.70 -15.78
C LYS A 210 -29.21 23.66 -16.86
N ILE A 211 -28.39 22.62 -16.92
CA ILE A 211 -28.53 21.47 -17.82
C ILE A 211 -28.65 20.21 -16.97
N THR A 212 -29.52 19.29 -17.35
CA THR A 212 -29.61 17.96 -16.73
C THR A 212 -28.61 17.01 -17.39
N SER A 213 -27.65 16.51 -16.61
CA SER A 213 -26.71 15.47 -17.00
C SER A 213 -27.04 14.17 -16.28
N TYR A 214 -26.84 13.04 -16.96
CA TYR A 214 -26.95 11.70 -16.38
C TYR A 214 -25.57 11.07 -16.16
N ASN A 215 -24.56 11.43 -16.96
CA ASN A 215 -23.30 10.69 -17.01
C ASN A 215 -22.29 11.12 -15.94
N SER A 216 -22.48 12.27 -15.30
CA SER A 216 -21.48 12.85 -14.40
C SER A 216 -21.68 12.49 -12.93
N LYS A 217 -22.72 11.71 -12.61
CA LYS A 217 -23.13 11.48 -11.23
C LYS A 217 -23.48 10.01 -10.95
N ILE A 218 -22.93 9.52 -9.85
CA ILE A 218 -23.20 8.19 -9.32
C ILE A 218 -23.70 8.29 -7.88
N ALA A 219 -24.31 7.23 -7.38
CA ALA A 219 -24.56 7.12 -5.95
C ALA A 219 -24.20 5.77 -5.39
N ILE A 220 -23.79 5.80 -4.14
CA ILE A 220 -23.44 4.62 -3.38
C ILE A 220 -24.61 4.32 -2.47
N TYR A 221 -25.19 3.16 -2.68
CA TYR A 221 -26.32 2.66 -1.94
C TYR A 221 -25.88 1.55 -0.99
N ILE A 222 -25.92 1.82 0.31
CA ILE A 222 -25.62 0.86 1.37
C ILE A 222 -26.94 0.28 1.91
N LYS A 223 -27.12 -1.02 1.70
CA LYS A 223 -28.32 -1.80 2.03
C LYS A 223 -28.27 -2.33 3.46
N ASN A 224 -29.42 -2.24 4.13
CA ASN A 224 -29.71 -2.94 5.39
C ASN A 224 -28.62 -2.76 6.48
N ILE A 225 -28.09 -1.56 6.60
CA ILE A 225 -27.08 -1.22 7.62
C ILE A 225 -27.76 -1.05 8.98
N GLU A 226 -27.05 -1.44 10.05
CA GLU A 226 -27.53 -1.22 11.42
C GLU A 226 -27.36 0.24 11.83
N TYR A 227 -28.22 0.72 12.72
CA TYR A 227 -28.20 2.12 13.15
C TYR A 227 -26.83 2.57 13.69
N GLU A 228 -26.20 1.72 14.49
CA GLU A 228 -24.91 2.05 15.13
C GLU A 228 -23.76 2.14 14.11
N GLN A 229 -23.77 1.25 13.11
CA GLN A 229 -22.83 1.31 11.99
C GLN A 229 -23.11 2.53 11.09
N ALA A 230 -24.38 2.84 10.82
CA ALA A 230 -24.77 3.95 9.98
C ALA A 230 -24.37 5.32 10.56
N LEU A 231 -24.33 5.46 11.89
CA LEU A 231 -23.87 6.67 12.55
C LEU A 231 -22.44 7.06 12.15
N ASN A 232 -21.58 6.09 11.82
CA ASN A 232 -20.20 6.35 11.39
C ASN A 232 -20.12 6.86 9.94
N PHE A 233 -21.16 6.63 9.13
CA PHE A 233 -21.29 7.10 7.76
C PHE A 233 -22.04 8.43 7.65
N PHE A 234 -22.29 9.13 8.76
CA PHE A 234 -22.86 10.47 8.70
C PHE A 234 -21.80 11.56 8.48
N PRO A 235 -22.21 12.72 7.92
CA PRO A 235 -21.29 13.82 7.65
C PRO A 235 -20.49 14.23 8.90
N GLY A 236 -19.18 14.37 8.73
CA GLY A 236 -18.24 14.74 9.81
C GLY A 236 -17.72 13.57 10.64
N LYS A 237 -18.05 12.32 10.30
CA LYS A 237 -17.50 11.12 10.93
C LYS A 237 -16.35 10.53 10.10
N LYS A 238 -15.50 9.73 10.76
CA LYS A 238 -14.30 9.16 10.14
C LYS A 238 -14.62 8.26 8.94
N SER A 239 -15.58 7.34 9.06
CA SER A 239 -15.92 6.44 7.95
C SER A 239 -16.54 7.17 6.76
N TYR A 240 -17.23 8.30 6.99
CA TYR A 240 -17.72 9.16 5.91
C TYR A 240 -16.57 9.74 5.07
N GLN A 241 -15.56 10.31 5.75
CA GLN A 241 -14.38 10.88 5.10
C GLN A 241 -13.57 9.79 4.38
N GLU A 242 -13.35 8.64 5.04
CA GLU A 242 -12.64 7.52 4.42
C GLU A 242 -13.37 6.96 3.21
N LEU A 243 -14.71 6.93 3.24
CA LEU A 243 -15.52 6.47 2.12
C LEU A 243 -15.41 7.45 0.95
N LYS A 244 -15.50 8.76 1.21
CA LYS A 244 -15.26 9.80 0.22
C LYS A 244 -13.89 9.64 -0.45
N GLU A 245 -12.81 9.57 0.33
CA GLU A 245 -11.44 9.42 -0.19
C GLU A 245 -11.27 8.13 -1.01
N SER A 246 -11.89 7.05 -0.55
CA SER A 246 -11.87 5.76 -1.24
C SER A 246 -12.52 5.83 -2.62
N ILE A 247 -13.65 6.52 -2.74
CA ILE A 247 -14.36 6.63 -4.02
C ILE A 247 -13.56 7.50 -4.97
N VAL A 248 -13.13 8.68 -4.50
CA VAL A 248 -12.28 9.59 -5.27
C VAL A 248 -11.06 8.86 -5.82
N PHE A 249 -10.42 8.01 -5.00
CA PHE A 249 -9.29 7.19 -5.41
C PHE A 249 -9.66 6.08 -6.41
N LEU A 250 -10.77 5.37 -6.21
CA LEU A 250 -11.18 4.26 -7.10
C LEU A 250 -11.74 4.73 -8.44
N THR A 251 -12.34 5.93 -8.50
CA THR A 251 -12.96 6.53 -9.68
C THR A 251 -12.20 7.73 -10.24
N ASN A 252 -10.94 7.96 -9.85
CA ASN A 252 -10.11 9.08 -10.30
C ASN A 252 -10.77 10.47 -10.22
N ASN A 253 -11.68 10.68 -9.25
CA ASN A 253 -12.44 11.92 -9.09
C ASN A 253 -13.30 12.32 -10.32
N GLU A 254 -13.74 11.36 -11.14
CA GLU A 254 -14.50 11.64 -12.37
C GLU A 254 -15.99 11.94 -12.14
N PHE A 255 -16.56 11.50 -11.01
CA PHE A 255 -18.00 11.56 -10.75
C PHE A 255 -18.34 12.31 -9.47
N ASP A 256 -19.41 13.09 -9.52
CA ASP A 256 -20.10 13.55 -8.32
C ASP A 256 -20.76 12.34 -7.64
N THR A 257 -20.64 12.26 -6.31
CA THR A 257 -21.08 11.07 -5.56
C THR A 257 -22.13 11.42 -4.52
N ASP A 258 -23.27 10.72 -4.58
CA ASP A 258 -24.27 10.74 -3.52
C ASP A 258 -24.16 9.46 -2.66
N LEU A 259 -24.57 9.54 -1.40
CA LEU A 259 -24.65 8.42 -0.48
C LEU A 259 -26.11 8.20 -0.07
N TYR A 260 -26.60 7.00 -0.34
CA TYR A 260 -27.89 6.51 0.11
C TYR A 260 -27.70 5.40 1.14
N LEU A 261 -28.26 5.59 2.33
CA LEU A 261 -28.22 4.59 3.41
C LEU A 261 -29.62 4.05 3.64
N LYS A 262 -29.81 2.73 3.49
CA LYS A 262 -31.01 2.03 3.96
C LYS A 262 -30.73 1.43 5.32
N ILE A 263 -31.19 2.09 6.37
CA ILE A 263 -30.92 1.73 7.76
C ILE A 263 -32.08 0.89 8.30
N LYS A 264 -31.76 -0.18 9.03
CA LYS A 264 -32.76 -0.94 9.81
C LYS A 264 -33.31 -0.05 10.94
N TYR A 265 -34.63 -0.05 11.10
CA TYR A 265 -35.27 0.73 12.14
C TYR A 265 -34.74 0.35 13.52
N ASN A 266 -34.40 1.35 14.33
CA ASN A 266 -34.03 1.20 15.72
C ASN A 266 -34.83 2.21 16.55
N LYS A 267 -35.25 1.83 17.77
CA LYS A 267 -35.95 2.74 18.70
C LYS A 267 -35.16 4.03 18.95
N LYS A 268 -33.82 3.97 18.95
CA LYS A 268 -32.93 5.14 19.10
C LYS A 268 -33.07 6.19 17.98
N MET A 269 -33.74 5.87 16.87
CA MET A 269 -34.05 6.81 15.79
C MET A 269 -35.25 7.71 16.11
N SER A 270 -36.05 7.40 17.13
CA SER A 270 -37.20 8.23 17.48
C SER A 270 -36.73 9.63 17.87
N PHE A 271 -37.33 10.66 17.29
CA PHE A 271 -36.99 12.04 17.61
C PHE A 271 -37.41 12.37 19.05
N THR A 272 -36.43 12.51 19.94
CA THR A 272 -36.58 13.08 21.28
C THR A 272 -35.92 14.46 21.30
N LEU A 273 -36.64 15.47 21.83
CA LEU A 273 -36.08 16.81 22.05
C LEU A 273 -35.05 16.75 23.18
N GLY A 274 -33.99 17.56 23.07
CA GLY A 274 -32.93 17.68 24.08
C GLY A 274 -31.86 16.59 24.03
N ASP A 275 -32.10 15.49 23.32
CA ASP A 275 -31.13 14.40 23.21
C ASP A 275 -30.03 14.71 22.18
N LYS A 276 -28.80 14.92 22.69
CA LYS A 276 -27.57 15.16 21.92
C LYS A 276 -26.86 13.86 21.52
N SER A 277 -27.25 12.72 22.08
CA SER A 277 -26.62 11.42 21.81
C SER A 277 -27.10 10.79 20.50
N SER A 278 -28.30 11.17 20.05
CA SER A 278 -28.94 10.72 18.81
C SER A 278 -28.58 11.59 17.60
N SER A 279 -28.74 11.03 16.38
CA SER A 279 -28.40 11.68 15.10
C SER A 279 -29.03 13.07 14.92
N LYS A 280 -28.41 13.95 14.12
CA LYS A 280 -28.97 15.29 13.83
C LYS A 280 -30.26 15.22 12.98
N LEU A 281 -31.05 16.30 13.02
CA LEU A 281 -32.21 16.51 12.14
C LEU A 281 -31.76 16.44 10.67
N GLY A 282 -32.56 15.82 9.80
CA GLY A 282 -32.22 15.61 8.38
C GLY A 282 -31.35 14.39 8.09
N LEU A 283 -30.89 13.69 9.13
CA LEU A 283 -30.22 12.39 9.01
C LEU A 283 -31.19 11.28 9.43
N ALA A 284 -31.02 10.69 10.61
CA ALA A 284 -31.72 9.46 11.01
C ALA A 284 -32.82 9.63 12.04
N LYS A 285 -33.17 10.86 12.44
CA LYS A 285 -34.29 11.08 13.36
C LYS A 285 -35.63 10.97 12.61
N ILE A 286 -36.52 10.15 13.16
CA ILE A 286 -37.85 9.89 12.63
C ILE A 286 -38.90 10.39 13.65
N LEU A 287 -39.85 11.20 13.18
CA LEU A 287 -40.90 11.79 14.02
C LEU A 287 -42.02 10.81 14.39
N LYS A 288 -42.43 9.93 13.45
CA LYS A 288 -43.50 8.96 13.64
C LYS A 288 -42.97 7.55 13.44
N LYS A 289 -43.48 6.56 14.20
CA LYS A 289 -43.11 5.15 13.99
C LYS A 289 -43.29 4.78 12.51
N PRO A 290 -42.23 4.35 11.81
CA PRO A 290 -42.34 4.05 10.39
C PRO A 290 -43.23 2.81 10.20
N LYS A 291 -44.05 2.81 9.15
CA LYS A 291 -44.81 1.61 8.73
C LYS A 291 -43.88 0.49 8.24
N ASN A 292 -42.68 0.86 7.79
CA ASN A 292 -41.67 -0.05 7.26
C ASN A 292 -40.55 -0.25 8.27
N SER A 293 -39.92 -1.43 8.28
CA SER A 293 -38.79 -1.77 9.14
C SER A 293 -37.46 -1.09 8.76
N TYR A 294 -37.49 -0.12 7.82
CA TYR A 294 -36.30 0.55 7.27
C TYR A 294 -36.53 2.05 7.07
N SER A 295 -35.46 2.83 7.23
CA SER A 295 -35.40 4.26 6.88
C SER A 295 -34.36 4.50 5.77
N PHE A 296 -34.66 5.44 4.88
CA PHE A 296 -33.74 5.87 3.82
C PHE A 296 -33.16 7.24 4.15
N ILE A 297 -31.85 7.38 4.04
CA ILE A 297 -31.13 8.63 4.26
C ILE A 297 -30.31 8.96 3.02
N TYR A 298 -30.26 10.25 2.73
CA TYR A 298 -29.53 10.83 1.61
C TYR A 298 -28.52 11.85 2.12
N THR A 299 -27.26 11.74 1.67
CA THR A 299 -26.22 12.76 1.88
C THR A 299 -25.34 12.87 0.64
N LYS A 300 -24.74 14.05 0.41
CA LYS A 300 -23.81 14.30 -0.71
C LYS A 300 -22.37 14.15 -0.24
N LEU A 301 -21.59 13.26 -0.87
CA LEU A 301 -20.21 12.96 -0.48
C LEU A 301 -19.22 14.04 -0.90
#